data_AF-A0A9W7XI07-F1
#
_entry.id   AF-A0A9W7XI07-F1
#
_cell.length_a   1.000
_cell.length_b   1.000
_cell.length_c   1.000
_cell.angle_alpha   90.00
_cell.angle_beta   90.00
_cell.angle_gamma   90.00
#
_symmetry.space_group_name_H-M   'P 1'
#
loop_
_entity.id
_entity.type
_entity.pdbx_description
1 polymer ?
#
loop_
_entity_poly.entity_id
_entity_poly.type
_entity_poly.pdbx_seq_one_letter_code
_entity_poly.pdbx_strand_id
1 'polypeptide(L)'
;LIIAAADAMEVHTAISKKCRILHRDISSNNILIRQSLDTGRVHGILIDFDCALRIDHNSDKNRPRRPDMTGTRPYMSIGNLSKSGVERTALDDWESIIYVLCWLGTFGVNYDDEGLHQIKDDENQETPDIYNWQSGDSIDIAKAKRHDMDTQRNFVSRIVSKFIKKSEYIYLKRLVVALRETLIDNPNVSELGRGSLNIFDDNDDIFGPVADIEEDYWDSKCSKDERDPFIRRSICADLIADDLLKVMIQARKEAISRLYRSNE
;
A
#
# COMPACT_ATOMS: atom_id res chain seq x y z
N LEU A 1 -1.96 -4.61 15.78
CA LEU A 1 -1.84 -4.04 14.42
C LEU A 1 -1.74 -5.11 13.32
N ILE A 2 -0.64 -5.86 13.18
CA ILE A 2 -0.44 -6.83 12.07
C ILE A 2 -1.61 -7.79 11.89
N ILE A 3 -2.10 -8.41 12.98
CA ILE A 3 -3.24 -9.32 12.92
C ILE A 3 -4.49 -8.63 12.37
N ALA A 4 -4.80 -7.43 12.90
CA ALA A 4 -5.99 -6.70 12.50
C ALA A 4 -5.94 -6.24 11.03
N ALA A 5 -4.78 -5.77 10.57
CA ALA A 5 -4.57 -5.40 9.17
C ALA A 5 -4.72 -6.62 8.25
N ALA A 6 -4.16 -7.78 8.63
CA ALA A 6 -4.28 -9.00 7.85
C ALA A 6 -5.71 -9.53 7.80
N ASP A 7 -6.45 -9.52 8.92
CA ASP A 7 -7.87 -9.89 8.95
C ASP A 7 -8.71 -8.97 8.05
N ALA A 8 -8.49 -7.66 8.12
CA ALA A 8 -9.17 -6.68 7.28
C ALA A 8 -8.89 -6.92 5.78
N MET A 9 -7.62 -7.16 5.41
CA MET A 9 -7.25 -7.37 4.01
C MET A 9 -7.65 -8.75 3.48
N GLU A 10 -7.79 -9.77 4.34
CA GLU A 10 -8.39 -11.04 3.96
C GLU A 10 -9.88 -10.88 3.63
N VAL A 11 -10.61 -10.12 4.46
CA VAL A 11 -12.02 -9.77 4.20
C VAL A 11 -12.14 -8.94 2.92
N HIS A 12 -11.31 -7.91 2.75
CA HIS A 12 -11.24 -7.10 1.53
C HIS A 12 -11.03 -7.99 0.29
N THR A 13 -10.04 -8.88 0.31
CA THR A 13 -9.74 -9.76 -0.82
C THR A 13 -10.91 -10.69 -1.14
N ALA A 14 -11.55 -11.25 -0.11
CA ALA A 14 -12.73 -12.10 -0.28
C ALA A 14 -13.91 -11.33 -0.90
N ILE A 15 -14.17 -10.10 -0.45
CA ILE A 15 -15.23 -9.22 -0.99
C ILE A 15 -14.91 -8.81 -2.42
N SER A 16 -13.68 -8.40 -2.70
CA SER A 16 -13.23 -8.03 -4.05
C SER A 16 -13.41 -9.20 -5.02
N LYS A 17 -12.98 -10.42 -4.66
CA LYS A 17 -13.09 -11.58 -5.54
C LYS A 17 -14.52 -12.10 -5.71
N LYS A 18 -15.28 -12.21 -4.61
CA LYS A 18 -16.61 -12.86 -4.64
C LYS A 18 -17.72 -11.89 -5.04
N CYS A 19 -17.62 -10.65 -4.57
CA CYS A 19 -18.66 -9.64 -4.73
C CYS A 19 -18.27 -8.57 -5.77
N ARG A 20 -17.00 -8.54 -6.21
CA ARG A 20 -16.47 -7.54 -7.15
C ARG A 20 -16.61 -6.13 -6.60
N ILE A 21 -16.34 -5.96 -5.31
CA ILE A 21 -16.44 -4.68 -4.61
C ILE A 21 -15.05 -4.27 -4.12
N LEU A 22 -14.62 -3.07 -4.52
CA LEU A 22 -13.48 -2.36 -3.97
C LEU A 22 -13.92 -1.51 -2.79
N HIS A 23 -13.11 -1.44 -1.74
CA HIS A 23 -13.41 -0.64 -0.55
C HIS A 23 -13.18 0.85 -0.81
N ARG A 24 -12.10 1.19 -1.51
CA ARG A 24 -11.68 2.53 -1.92
C ARG A 24 -11.32 3.53 -0.82
N ASP A 25 -11.60 3.24 0.44
CA ASP A 25 -11.15 4.05 1.58
C ASP A 25 -10.53 3.21 2.70
N ILE A 26 -9.49 2.43 2.38
CA ILE A 26 -8.70 1.74 3.40
C ILE A 26 -7.94 2.80 4.23
N SER A 27 -8.28 2.92 5.50
CA SER A 27 -7.71 3.87 6.44
C SER A 27 -7.56 3.25 7.84
N SER A 28 -6.77 3.88 8.71
CA SER A 28 -6.67 3.44 10.11
C SER A 28 -8.00 3.51 10.86
N ASN A 29 -8.91 4.40 10.45
CA ASN A 29 -10.22 4.56 11.09
C ASN A 29 -11.22 3.49 10.66
N ASN A 30 -10.97 2.87 9.50
CA ASN A 30 -11.86 1.87 8.91
C ASN A 30 -11.44 0.43 9.24
N ILE A 31 -10.41 0.26 10.07
CA ILE A 31 -9.95 -1.04 10.57
C ILE A 31 -10.06 -1.04 12.10
N LEU A 32 -11.12 -1.67 12.61
CA LEU A 32 -11.33 -1.83 14.04
C LEU A 32 -10.51 -2.99 14.58
N ILE A 33 -9.99 -2.82 15.80
CA ILE A 33 -9.33 -3.89 16.55
C ILE A 33 -10.28 -4.34 17.65
N ARG A 34 -10.68 -5.62 17.62
CA ARG A 34 -11.52 -6.26 18.63
C ARG A 34 -10.72 -7.31 19.37
N GLN A 35 -10.73 -7.28 20.69
CA GLN A 35 -10.26 -8.40 21.51
C GLN A 35 -11.46 -9.22 21.99
N SER A 36 -11.41 -10.53 21.78
CA SER A 36 -12.44 -11.44 22.26
C SER A 36 -12.33 -11.58 23.77
N LEU A 37 -13.44 -11.40 24.49
CA LEU A 37 -13.48 -11.43 25.95
C LEU A 37 -13.24 -12.83 26.53
N ASP A 38 -13.62 -13.86 25.78
CA ASP A 38 -13.52 -15.27 26.17
C ASP A 38 -12.11 -15.84 25.97
N THR A 39 -11.49 -15.54 24.84
CA THR A 39 -10.22 -16.14 24.39
C THR A 39 -9.03 -15.18 24.47
N GLY A 40 -9.27 -13.89 24.74
CA GLY A 40 -8.25 -12.84 24.65
C GLY A 40 -7.70 -12.61 23.23
N ARG A 41 -8.29 -13.24 22.21
CA ARG A 41 -7.80 -13.18 20.83
C ARG A 41 -8.13 -11.86 20.17
N VAL A 42 -7.15 -11.29 19.50
CA VAL A 42 -7.28 -10.03 18.76
C VAL A 42 -7.71 -10.34 17.33
N HIS A 43 -8.67 -9.56 16.83
CA HIS A 43 -9.22 -9.64 15.49
C HIS A 43 -9.30 -8.25 14.86
N GLY A 44 -9.13 -8.20 13.54
CA GLY A 44 -9.44 -7.01 12.74
C GLY A 44 -10.84 -7.08 12.15
N ILE A 45 -11.49 -5.94 12.03
CA ILE A 45 -12.78 -5.80 11.34
C ILE A 45 -12.66 -4.63 10.37
N LEU A 46 -12.87 -4.91 9.08
CA LEU A 46 -12.99 -3.89 8.05
C LEU A 46 -14.42 -3.33 8.06
N ILE A 47 -14.56 -2.02 8.15
CA ILE A 47 -15.83 -1.29 8.20
C ILE A 47 -15.85 -0.16 7.18
N ASP A 48 -16.98 0.53 7.06
CA ASP A 48 -17.17 1.74 6.24
C ASP A 48 -17.00 1.54 4.72
N PHE A 49 -18.06 0.98 4.12
CA PHE A 49 -18.15 0.73 2.68
C PHE A 49 -18.87 1.87 1.93
N ASP A 50 -19.02 3.05 2.52
CA ASP A 50 -19.77 4.15 1.90
C ASP A 50 -19.10 4.68 0.62
N CYS A 51 -17.77 4.53 0.52
CA CYS A 51 -16.99 4.85 -0.68
C CYS A 51 -16.81 3.65 -1.64
N ALA A 52 -17.38 2.49 -1.33
CA ALA A 52 -17.11 1.26 -2.06
C ALA A 52 -17.65 1.30 -3.50
N LEU A 53 -16.96 0.61 -4.41
CA LEU A 53 -17.34 0.54 -5.83
C LEU A 53 -17.47 -0.91 -6.27
N ARG A 54 -18.61 -1.24 -6.87
CA ARG A 54 -18.82 -2.51 -7.55
C ARG A 54 -18.27 -2.45 -8.98
N ILE A 55 -17.32 -3.31 -9.31
CA ILE A 55 -16.71 -3.43 -10.63
C ILE A 55 -17.57 -4.35 -11.50
N ASP A 56 -18.55 -3.79 -12.23
CA ASP A 56 -19.36 -4.55 -13.19
C ASP A 56 -18.77 -4.47 -14.61
N HIS A 57 -18.61 -5.62 -15.28
CA HIS A 57 -18.06 -5.70 -16.64
C HIS A 57 -18.93 -5.01 -17.72
N ASN A 58 -20.21 -4.73 -17.44
CA ASN A 58 -21.20 -4.29 -18.43
C ASN A 58 -21.53 -2.80 -18.39
N SER A 59 -20.93 -2.01 -17.51
CA SER A 59 -21.30 -0.61 -17.33
C SER A 59 -20.24 0.34 -17.87
N ASP A 60 -20.17 0.46 -19.20
CA ASP A 60 -19.70 1.70 -19.86
C ASP A 60 -20.54 2.92 -19.45
N LYS A 61 -21.75 2.67 -18.91
CA LYS A 61 -22.78 3.69 -18.59
C LYS A 61 -22.75 4.20 -17.15
N ASN A 62 -22.07 3.53 -16.21
CA ASN A 62 -21.91 3.98 -14.82
C ASN A 62 -20.45 4.36 -14.50
N ARG A 63 -19.60 4.50 -15.53
CA ARG A 63 -18.21 4.94 -15.35
C ARG A 63 -18.21 6.39 -14.89
N PRO A 64 -17.68 6.71 -13.70
CA PRO A 64 -17.34 8.08 -13.38
C PRO A 64 -16.36 8.57 -14.46
N ARG A 65 -16.73 9.63 -15.21
CA ARG A 65 -15.84 10.25 -16.23
C ARG A 65 -14.52 10.77 -15.62
N ARG A 66 -14.44 10.83 -14.30
CA ARG A 66 -13.26 11.11 -13.50
C ARG A 66 -13.28 10.16 -12.31
N PRO A 67 -12.18 9.48 -11.96
CA PRO A 67 -12.10 8.79 -10.68
C PRO A 67 -12.41 9.82 -9.59
N ASP A 68 -13.50 9.64 -8.84
CA ASP A 68 -13.72 10.48 -7.68
C ASP A 68 -12.50 10.27 -6.75
N MET A 69 -11.86 11.36 -6.34
CA MET A 69 -10.78 11.36 -5.35
C MET A 69 -11.34 11.05 -3.96
N THR A 70 -12.05 9.94 -3.83
CA THR A 70 -12.52 9.43 -2.55
C THR A 70 -11.39 8.68 -1.89
N GLY A 71 -11.28 8.89 -0.58
CA GLY A 71 -10.29 8.25 0.27
C GLY A 71 -9.64 9.24 1.22
N THR A 72 -9.08 8.71 2.28
CA THR A 72 -8.28 9.47 3.24
C THR A 72 -6.93 9.84 2.60
N ARG A 73 -6.67 11.14 2.38
CA ARG A 73 -5.52 11.67 1.60
C ARG A 73 -4.16 10.98 1.86
N PRO A 74 -3.67 10.82 3.10
CA PRO A 74 -2.40 10.13 3.36
C PRO A 74 -2.36 8.67 2.91
N TYR A 75 -3.51 8.02 2.76
CA TYR A 75 -3.62 6.60 2.43
C TYR A 75 -4.03 6.35 0.98
N MET A 76 -4.40 7.38 0.21
CA MET A 76 -4.73 7.19 -1.21
C MET A 76 -3.53 6.66 -2.01
N SER A 77 -3.78 5.73 -2.93
CA SER A 77 -2.79 5.20 -3.88
C SER A 77 -2.21 6.29 -4.78
N ILE A 78 -0.99 6.07 -5.27
CA ILE A 78 -0.31 6.90 -6.26
C ILE A 78 -1.18 7.07 -7.50
N GLY A 79 -1.77 5.98 -8.03
CA GLY A 79 -2.64 6.03 -9.21
C GLY A 79 -3.83 6.98 -9.02
N ASN A 80 -4.50 6.91 -7.87
CA ASN A 80 -5.62 7.79 -7.55
C ASN A 80 -5.19 9.26 -7.39
N LEU A 81 -4.04 9.51 -6.76
CA LEU A 81 -3.51 10.85 -6.53
C LEU A 81 -2.99 11.52 -7.80
N SER A 82 -2.35 10.76 -8.69
CA SER A 82 -1.79 11.23 -9.97
C SER A 82 -2.85 11.56 -11.03
N LYS A 83 -4.12 11.21 -10.80
CA LYS A 83 -5.19 11.32 -11.82
C LYS A 83 -4.82 10.62 -13.14
N SER A 84 -4.09 9.50 -13.07
CA SER A 84 -3.51 8.84 -14.24
C SER A 84 -4.55 8.26 -15.22
N GLY A 85 -5.85 8.37 -14.92
CA GLY A 85 -6.93 7.83 -15.74
C GLY A 85 -7.05 6.31 -15.64
N VAL A 86 -6.23 5.68 -14.81
CA VAL A 86 -6.19 4.24 -14.57
C VAL A 86 -7.41 3.85 -13.74
N GLU A 87 -8.05 2.77 -14.17
CA GLU A 87 -9.16 2.21 -13.40
C GLU A 87 -8.64 1.73 -12.05
N ARG A 88 -9.33 2.13 -10.97
CA ARG A 88 -9.00 1.65 -9.63
C ARG A 88 -9.20 0.14 -9.58
N THR A 89 -8.22 -0.57 -9.04
CA THR A 89 -8.24 -2.02 -8.85
C THR A 89 -8.11 -2.36 -7.37
N ALA A 90 -8.11 -3.66 -7.05
CA ALA A 90 -7.79 -4.10 -5.70
C ALA A 90 -6.39 -3.66 -5.25
N LEU A 91 -5.46 -3.40 -6.17
CA LEU A 91 -4.11 -2.94 -5.84
C LEU A 91 -4.09 -1.57 -5.19
N ASP A 92 -5.04 -0.68 -5.50
CA ASP A 92 -5.13 0.63 -4.86
C ASP A 92 -5.44 0.51 -3.36
N ASP A 93 -6.35 -0.40 -3.00
CA ASP A 93 -6.68 -0.70 -1.61
C ASP A 93 -5.52 -1.41 -0.90
N TRP A 94 -4.77 -2.26 -1.61
CA TRP A 94 -3.54 -2.88 -1.11
C TRP A 94 -2.39 -1.88 -0.90
N GLU A 95 -2.22 -0.91 -1.80
CA GLU A 95 -1.27 0.17 -1.63
C GLU A 95 -1.63 1.02 -0.41
N SER A 96 -2.93 1.28 -0.22
CA SER A 96 -3.46 2.03 0.93
C SER A 96 -3.11 1.36 2.26
N ILE A 97 -3.19 0.02 2.39
CA ILE A 97 -2.80 -0.65 3.65
C ILE A 97 -1.30 -0.52 3.95
N ILE A 98 -0.43 -0.46 2.93
CA ILE A 98 1.01 -0.20 3.14
C ILE A 98 1.19 1.19 3.75
N TYR A 99 0.46 2.19 3.26
CA TYR A 99 0.51 3.55 3.79
C TYR A 99 -0.02 3.64 5.21
N VAL A 100 -1.13 2.96 5.54
CA VAL A 100 -1.65 2.87 6.91
C VAL A 100 -0.60 2.25 7.85
N LEU A 101 0.02 1.14 7.46
CA LEU A 101 1.03 0.47 8.28
C LEU A 101 2.30 1.32 8.45
N CYS A 102 2.71 2.06 7.42
CA CYS A 102 3.85 2.97 7.51
C CYS A 102 3.54 4.15 8.43
N TRP A 103 2.35 4.74 8.30
CA TRP A 103 1.89 5.83 9.16
C TRP A 103 1.90 5.44 10.63
N LEU A 104 1.27 4.30 10.95
CA LEU A 104 1.24 3.76 12.31
C LEU A 104 2.62 3.27 12.78
N GLY A 105 3.49 2.84 11.85
CA GLY A 105 4.88 2.50 12.13
C GLY A 105 5.70 3.70 12.60
N THR A 106 5.47 4.87 11.99
CA THR A 106 6.16 6.12 12.33
C THR A 106 5.57 6.82 13.54
N PHE A 107 4.24 6.90 13.63
CA PHE A 107 3.57 7.72 14.65
C PHE A 107 2.96 6.92 15.82
N GLY A 108 2.89 5.60 15.72
CA GLY A 108 2.27 4.74 16.71
C GLY A 108 0.76 4.60 16.53
N VAL A 109 0.13 3.78 17.39
CA VAL A 109 -1.31 3.48 17.35
C VAL A 109 -2.10 4.30 18.39
N ASN A 110 -1.44 4.78 19.45
CA ASN A 110 -2.03 5.56 20.54
C ASN A 110 -1.18 6.79 20.84
N TYR A 111 -1.77 7.82 21.47
CA TYR A 111 -1.04 8.99 22.00
C TYR A 111 0.07 8.61 23.00
N ASP A 112 -0.07 7.45 23.66
CA ASP A 112 0.89 6.93 24.64
C ASP A 112 2.10 6.21 24.01
N ASP A 113 2.03 5.91 22.70
CA ASP A 113 3.23 5.52 21.97
C ASP A 113 4.05 6.81 21.77
N GLU A 114 5.11 6.96 22.55
CA GLU A 114 6.04 8.09 22.63
C GLU A 114 6.57 8.64 21.27
N GLY A 115 6.20 8.07 20.13
CA GLY A 115 6.61 8.50 18.79
C GLY A 115 6.28 9.97 18.49
N LEU A 116 5.16 10.51 18.99
CA LEU A 116 4.82 11.93 18.85
C LEU A 116 5.59 12.84 19.81
N HIS A 117 6.03 12.33 20.97
CA HIS A 117 6.83 13.07 21.95
C HIS A 117 8.33 13.08 21.57
N GLN A 118 8.86 11.96 21.05
CA GLN A 118 10.25 11.86 20.57
C GLN A 118 10.54 12.77 19.36
N ILE A 119 9.53 13.12 18.56
CA ILE A 119 9.65 14.11 17.47
C ILE A 119 9.68 15.55 18.00
N LYS A 120 9.09 15.82 19.17
CA LYS A 120 9.00 17.16 19.75
C LYS A 120 10.15 17.49 20.72
N ASP A 121 10.78 16.48 21.31
CA ASP A 121 11.84 16.65 22.30
C ASP A 121 13.25 16.81 21.71
N ASP A 122 13.38 16.80 20.37
CA ASP A 122 14.64 16.99 19.66
C ASP A 122 14.49 18.19 18.71
N GLU A 123 14.94 19.38 19.15
CA GLU A 123 14.86 20.64 18.38
C GLU A 123 15.56 20.56 17.01
N ASN A 124 16.33 19.50 16.74
CA ASN A 124 17.01 19.22 15.48
C ASN A 124 16.39 18.08 14.65
N GLN A 125 15.25 17.48 15.06
CA GLN A 125 14.62 16.43 14.26
C GLN A 125 13.88 17.01 13.06
N GLU A 126 14.45 16.79 11.87
CA GLU A 126 13.73 16.98 10.61
C GLU A 126 12.42 16.20 10.61
N THR A 127 11.34 16.86 10.18
CA THR A 127 10.04 16.24 10.00
C THR A 127 10.18 14.98 9.13
N PRO A 128 9.72 13.80 9.60
CA PRO A 128 9.81 12.57 8.82
C PRO A 128 9.22 12.72 7.41
N ASP A 129 9.89 12.18 6.39
CA ASP A 129 9.49 12.28 4.97
C ASP A 129 8.03 11.86 4.73
N ILE A 130 7.51 10.94 5.54
CA ILE A 130 6.12 10.47 5.48
C ILE A 130 5.08 11.60 5.69
N TYR A 131 5.45 12.74 6.31
CA TYR A 131 4.58 13.91 6.38
C TYR A 131 4.24 14.50 5.01
N ASN A 132 5.10 14.28 4.01
CA ASN A 132 4.83 14.70 2.64
C ASN A 132 3.69 13.89 2.01
N TRP A 133 3.27 12.77 2.60
CA TRP A 133 2.11 12.01 2.12
C TRP A 133 0.76 12.66 2.44
N GLN A 134 0.73 13.72 3.26
CA GLN A 134 -0.49 14.50 3.55
C GLN A 134 -0.39 15.99 3.21
N SER A 135 0.80 16.45 2.80
CA SER A 135 1.11 17.87 2.62
C SER A 135 1.15 18.23 1.14
N GLY A 136 0.71 19.43 0.79
CA GLY A 136 0.64 19.90 -0.61
C GLY A 136 -0.66 19.50 -1.33
N ASP A 137 -0.66 19.53 -2.65
CA ASP A 137 -1.77 19.07 -3.48
C ASP A 137 -1.69 17.55 -3.77
N SER A 138 -2.63 16.99 -4.55
CA SER A 138 -2.63 15.54 -4.83
C SER A 138 -1.43 15.08 -5.66
N ILE A 139 -0.91 15.94 -6.52
CA ILE A 139 0.24 15.65 -7.39
C ILE A 139 1.52 15.69 -6.56
N ASP A 140 1.65 16.64 -5.63
CA ASP A 140 2.78 16.70 -4.69
C ASP A 140 2.87 15.43 -3.85
N ILE A 141 1.73 14.99 -3.29
CA ILE A 141 1.64 13.75 -2.52
C ILE A 141 2.03 12.54 -3.38
N ALA A 142 1.53 12.46 -4.62
CA ALA A 142 1.86 11.37 -5.53
C ALA A 142 3.36 11.30 -5.85
N LYS A 143 4.01 12.46 -6.10
CA LYS A 143 5.45 12.55 -6.37
C LYS A 143 6.27 12.08 -5.18
N ALA A 144 5.92 12.53 -3.97
CA ALA A 144 6.59 12.09 -2.75
C ALA A 144 6.48 10.57 -2.59
N LYS A 145 5.26 10.03 -2.72
CA LYS A 145 5.01 8.58 -2.63
C LYS A 145 5.75 7.79 -3.69
N ARG A 146 5.77 8.23 -4.96
CA ARG A 146 6.56 7.57 -6.02
C ARG A 146 8.03 7.55 -5.60
N HIS A 147 8.62 8.69 -5.29
CA HIS A 147 10.03 8.72 -4.88
C HIS A 147 10.35 7.79 -3.68
N ASP A 148 9.48 7.77 -2.67
CA ASP A 148 9.66 6.94 -1.48
C ASP A 148 9.44 5.45 -1.74
N MET A 149 8.54 5.08 -2.66
CA MET A 149 8.19 3.68 -2.97
C MET A 149 9.04 3.07 -4.08
N ASP A 150 9.82 3.88 -4.81
CA ASP A 150 10.45 3.48 -6.07
C ASP A 150 11.46 2.34 -5.94
N THR A 151 12.41 2.47 -5.02
CA THR A 151 13.40 1.42 -4.75
C THR A 151 13.32 0.98 -3.30
N GLN A 152 13.74 -0.27 -3.03
CA GLN A 152 13.83 -0.76 -1.67
C GLN A 152 14.75 0.10 -0.79
N ARG A 153 15.82 0.67 -1.37
CA ARG A 153 16.73 1.59 -0.68
C ARG A 153 16.00 2.86 -0.25
N ASN A 154 15.26 3.51 -1.14
CA ASN A 154 14.50 4.72 -0.84
C ASN A 154 13.47 4.43 0.25
N PHE A 155 12.67 3.38 0.06
CA PHE A 155 11.63 3.01 1.01
C PHE A 155 12.18 2.75 2.41
N VAL A 156 13.25 1.97 2.52
CA VAL A 156 13.86 1.66 3.82
C VAL A 156 14.49 2.90 4.45
N SER A 157 15.28 3.66 3.70
CA SER A 157 16.04 4.79 4.25
C SER A 157 15.16 5.98 4.64
N ARG A 158 14.08 6.25 3.89
CA ARG A 158 13.23 7.43 4.06
C ARG A 158 12.03 7.16 4.96
N ILE A 159 11.44 5.97 4.87
CA ILE A 159 10.20 5.62 5.57
C ILE A 159 10.46 4.68 6.73
N VAL A 160 10.95 3.47 6.45
CA VAL A 160 11.06 2.40 7.47
C VAL A 160 12.07 2.74 8.56
N SER A 161 13.13 3.50 8.23
CA SER A 161 14.13 3.98 9.19
C SER A 161 13.55 4.91 10.28
N LYS A 162 12.43 5.57 9.95
CA LYS A 162 11.74 6.55 10.82
C LYS A 162 10.68 5.90 11.72
N PHE A 163 10.44 4.60 11.59
CA PHE A 163 9.53 3.89 12.49
C PHE A 163 10.04 3.93 13.93
N ILE A 164 9.11 3.86 14.87
CA ILE A 164 9.38 3.81 16.32
C ILE A 164 10.49 2.79 16.62
N LYS A 165 11.47 3.21 17.44
CA LYS A 165 12.72 2.46 17.70
C LYS A 165 12.56 1.26 18.65
N LYS A 166 11.34 0.96 19.09
CA LYS A 166 11.01 -0.20 19.92
C LYS A 166 11.31 -1.50 19.17
N SER A 167 11.85 -2.50 19.86
CA SER A 167 12.36 -3.72 19.23
C SER A 167 11.27 -4.52 18.49
N GLU A 168 10.04 -4.44 18.99
CA GLU A 168 8.84 -5.10 18.49
C GLU A 168 8.42 -4.56 17.11
N TYR A 169 8.81 -3.34 16.76
CA TYR A 169 8.51 -2.75 15.46
C TYR A 169 9.29 -3.44 14.33
N ILE A 170 10.30 -4.26 14.62
CA ILE A 170 11.03 -5.04 13.60
C ILE A 170 10.08 -5.92 12.75
N TYR A 171 9.02 -6.44 13.35
CA TYR A 171 8.04 -7.27 12.64
C TYR A 171 7.21 -6.45 11.66
N LEU A 172 6.83 -5.22 12.06
CA LEU A 172 6.12 -4.30 11.19
C LEU A 172 7.02 -3.81 10.05
N LYS A 173 8.28 -3.48 10.35
CA LYS A 173 9.30 -3.11 9.36
C LYS A 173 9.47 -4.19 8.29
N ARG A 174 9.62 -5.46 8.71
CA ARG A 174 9.72 -6.61 7.78
C ARG A 174 8.47 -6.76 6.92
N LEU A 175 7.29 -6.63 7.52
CA LEU A 175 6.02 -6.74 6.80
C LEU A 175 5.89 -5.67 5.72
N VAL A 176 6.09 -4.39 6.04
CA VAL A 176 5.91 -3.31 5.05
C VAL A 176 6.92 -3.39 3.92
N VAL A 177 8.16 -3.83 4.19
CA VAL A 177 9.17 -4.05 3.15
C VAL A 177 8.73 -5.17 2.22
N ALA A 178 8.28 -6.30 2.76
CA ALA A 178 7.80 -7.43 1.95
C ALA A 178 6.54 -7.07 1.13
N LEU A 179 5.60 -6.30 1.70
CA LEU A 179 4.42 -5.83 0.97
C LEU A 179 4.81 -4.87 -0.16
N ARG A 180 5.71 -3.91 0.10
CA ARG A 180 6.19 -2.98 -0.93
C ARG A 180 6.91 -3.72 -2.06
N GLU A 181 7.78 -4.67 -1.72
CA GLU A 181 8.44 -5.52 -2.72
C GLU A 181 7.43 -6.32 -3.55
N THR A 182 6.43 -6.92 -2.90
CA THR A 182 5.39 -7.70 -3.58
C THR A 182 4.46 -6.85 -4.44
N LEU A 183 4.20 -5.60 -4.06
CA LEU A 183 3.34 -4.68 -4.83
C LEU A 183 4.11 -4.01 -5.98
N ILE A 184 5.33 -3.53 -5.70
CA ILE A 184 6.07 -2.64 -6.61
C ILE A 184 7.06 -3.41 -7.49
N ASP A 185 7.76 -4.41 -6.93
CA ASP A 185 8.82 -5.17 -7.61
C ASP A 185 8.44 -6.64 -7.77
N ASN A 186 7.15 -6.93 -7.98
CA ASN A 186 6.67 -8.29 -8.07
C ASN A 186 7.43 -9.07 -9.18
N PRO A 187 8.04 -10.22 -8.88
CA PRO A 187 8.85 -10.95 -9.85
C PRO A 187 8.00 -11.56 -10.98
N ASN A 188 6.69 -11.71 -10.78
CA ASN A 188 5.75 -12.21 -11.78
C ASN A 188 5.29 -11.13 -12.77
N VAL A 189 5.83 -9.92 -12.65
CA VAL A 189 5.60 -8.79 -13.56
C VAL A 189 6.91 -8.49 -14.29
N SER A 190 6.78 -8.11 -15.56
CA SER A 190 7.87 -7.58 -16.37
C SER A 190 8.65 -6.47 -15.69
N GLU A 191 9.89 -6.26 -16.14
CA GLU A 191 10.74 -5.19 -15.63
C GLU A 191 10.11 -3.80 -15.86
N LEU A 192 9.31 -3.64 -16.92
CA LEU A 192 8.56 -2.43 -17.22
C LEU A 192 7.41 -2.17 -16.24
N GLY A 193 6.94 -3.18 -15.51
CA GLY A 193 5.94 -3.01 -14.46
C GLY A 193 6.53 -2.84 -13.06
N ARG A 194 7.87 -2.75 -12.91
CA ARG A 194 8.54 -2.60 -11.62
C ARG A 194 8.89 -1.15 -11.31
N GLY A 195 9.19 -0.86 -10.04
CA GLY A 195 9.41 0.51 -9.59
C GLY A 195 8.12 1.35 -9.59
N SER A 196 8.26 2.63 -9.29
CA SER A 196 7.11 3.54 -9.17
C SER A 196 7.28 4.87 -9.88
N LEU A 197 8.50 5.21 -10.29
CA LEU A 197 8.74 6.30 -11.22
C LEU A 197 8.33 5.90 -12.64
N ASN A 198 7.99 6.89 -13.46
CA ASN A 198 7.77 6.64 -14.88
C ASN A 198 9.11 6.27 -15.52
N ILE A 199 9.12 5.22 -16.34
CA ILE A 199 10.35 4.66 -16.93
C ILE A 199 11.05 5.66 -17.90
N PHE A 200 10.36 6.76 -18.24
CA PHE A 200 10.80 7.74 -19.22
C PHE A 200 10.47 9.19 -18.82
N ASP A 201 10.52 9.55 -17.54
CA ASP A 201 10.39 10.97 -17.18
C ASP A 201 11.62 11.72 -17.71
N ASP A 202 11.38 12.69 -18.62
CA ASP A 202 12.31 13.27 -19.61
C ASP A 202 13.50 14.09 -19.05
N ASN A 203 13.98 13.83 -17.83
CA ASN A 203 15.10 14.58 -17.24
C ASN A 203 16.39 13.77 -16.99
N ASP A 204 16.38 12.44 -17.15
CA ASP A 204 17.59 11.63 -17.06
C ASP A 204 17.86 10.90 -18.38
N ASP A 205 18.63 11.56 -19.25
CA ASP A 205 19.35 11.00 -20.41
C ASP A 205 20.42 9.95 -19.99
N ILE A 206 20.28 9.38 -18.79
CA ILE A 206 21.26 8.52 -18.11
C ILE A 206 21.10 7.05 -18.53
N PHE A 207 19.89 6.62 -18.92
CA PHE A 207 19.63 5.21 -19.22
C PHE A 207 19.96 4.78 -20.65
N GLY A 208 20.38 5.70 -21.52
CA GLY A 208 20.67 5.38 -22.92
C GLY A 208 19.44 4.80 -23.65
N PRO A 209 19.59 4.27 -24.88
CA PRO A 209 18.50 3.53 -25.51
C PRO A 209 18.14 2.35 -24.61
N VAL A 210 16.85 2.24 -24.27
CA VAL A 210 16.30 1.09 -23.57
C VAL A 210 16.74 -0.16 -24.32
N ALA A 211 17.65 -0.92 -23.71
CA ALA A 211 18.04 -2.23 -24.22
C ALA A 211 16.77 -3.05 -24.48
N ASP A 212 16.79 -3.98 -25.43
CA ASP A 212 15.65 -4.84 -25.77
C ASP A 212 15.15 -5.59 -24.50
N ILE A 213 14.26 -4.97 -23.72
CA ILE A 213 13.61 -5.60 -22.58
C ILE A 213 12.68 -6.64 -23.20
N GLU A 214 12.89 -7.91 -22.86
CA GLU A 214 12.01 -8.99 -23.30
C GLU A 214 10.59 -8.75 -22.74
N GLU A 215 9.68 -8.30 -23.62
CA GLU A 215 8.26 -8.14 -23.30
C GLU A 215 7.67 -9.50 -22.89
N ASP A 216 7.01 -9.55 -21.73
CA ASP A 216 6.32 -10.76 -21.26
C ASP A 216 4.87 -10.86 -21.77
N TYR A 217 4.15 -11.93 -21.39
CA TYR A 217 2.75 -12.11 -21.76
C TYR A 217 1.87 -10.92 -21.34
N TRP A 218 2.12 -10.33 -20.17
CA TRP A 218 1.34 -9.22 -19.64
C TRP A 218 1.68 -7.90 -20.34
N ASP A 219 2.95 -7.68 -20.70
CA ASP A 219 3.36 -6.53 -21.52
C ASP A 219 2.66 -6.51 -22.87
N SER A 220 2.44 -7.69 -23.48
CA SER A 220 1.69 -7.80 -24.74
C SER A 220 0.22 -7.35 -24.64
N LYS A 221 -0.32 -7.20 -23.42
CA LYS A 221 -1.66 -6.70 -23.14
C LYS A 221 -1.69 -5.19 -22.88
N CYS A 222 -0.54 -4.56 -22.71
CA CYS A 222 -0.38 -3.11 -22.55
C CYS A 222 -0.15 -2.43 -23.91
N SER A 223 -0.42 -1.12 -23.99
CA SER A 223 0.08 -0.32 -25.11
C SER A 223 1.61 -0.29 -25.07
N LYS A 224 2.27 -0.35 -26.23
CA LYS A 224 3.73 -0.19 -26.33
C LYS A 224 4.21 1.19 -25.86
N ASP A 225 3.34 2.19 -25.97
CA ASP A 225 3.60 3.55 -25.50
C ASP A 225 3.26 3.75 -24.02
N GLU A 226 2.81 2.71 -23.30
CA GLU A 226 2.48 2.81 -21.87
C GLU A 226 3.75 2.84 -21.02
N ARG A 227 3.87 3.91 -20.21
CA ARG A 227 5.09 4.27 -19.45
C ARG A 227 4.89 4.26 -17.95
N ASP A 228 3.65 4.18 -17.45
CA ASP A 228 3.37 4.12 -16.02
C ASP A 228 3.40 2.66 -15.54
N PRO A 229 4.34 2.26 -14.65
CA PRO A 229 4.41 0.90 -14.14
C PRO A 229 3.14 0.47 -13.39
N PHE A 230 2.37 1.43 -12.85
CA PHE A 230 1.08 1.12 -12.20
C PHE A 230 0.02 0.65 -13.19
N ILE A 231 0.04 1.14 -14.43
CA ILE A 231 -0.87 0.67 -15.50
C ILE A 231 -0.54 -0.77 -15.85
N ARG A 232 0.75 -1.07 -16.04
CA ARG A 232 1.22 -2.43 -16.34
C ARG A 232 0.85 -3.42 -15.23
N ARG A 233 1.05 -3.05 -13.96
CA ARG A 233 0.62 -3.88 -12.81
C ARG A 233 -0.89 -4.11 -12.73
N SER A 234 -1.70 -3.14 -13.17
CA SER A 234 -3.16 -3.28 -13.12
C SER A 234 -3.68 -4.45 -13.96
N ILE A 235 -2.95 -4.84 -15.02
CA ILE A 235 -3.32 -5.97 -15.90
C ILE A 235 -3.27 -7.31 -15.15
N CYS A 236 -2.32 -7.47 -14.23
CA CYS A 236 -2.14 -8.68 -13.42
C CYS A 236 -2.53 -8.45 -11.94
N ALA A 237 -3.43 -7.50 -11.69
CA ALA A 237 -3.83 -7.09 -10.34
C ALA A 237 -4.25 -8.25 -9.42
N ASP A 238 -5.01 -9.22 -9.93
CA ASP A 238 -5.48 -10.37 -9.14
C ASP A 238 -4.33 -11.27 -8.66
N LEU A 239 -3.30 -11.45 -9.50
CA LEU A 239 -2.13 -12.26 -9.17
C LEU A 239 -1.31 -11.58 -8.07
N ILE A 240 -1.04 -10.28 -8.23
CA ILE A 240 -0.30 -9.50 -7.24
C ILE A 240 -1.08 -9.45 -5.90
N ALA A 241 -2.41 -9.26 -5.96
CA ALA A 241 -3.26 -9.28 -4.77
C ALA A 241 -3.20 -10.62 -4.01
N ASP A 242 -3.13 -11.75 -4.72
CA ASP A 242 -2.94 -13.07 -4.10
C ASP A 242 -1.59 -13.21 -3.40
N ASP A 243 -0.52 -12.69 -4.00
CA ASP A 243 0.80 -12.72 -3.39
C ASP A 243 0.87 -11.81 -2.15
N LEU A 244 0.26 -10.62 -2.21
CA LEU A 244 0.13 -9.72 -1.06
C LEU A 244 -0.65 -10.35 0.09
N LEU A 245 -1.73 -11.08 -0.22
CA LEU A 245 -2.49 -11.81 0.78
C LEU A 245 -1.65 -12.91 1.44
N LYS A 246 -0.83 -13.65 0.68
CA LYS A 246 0.09 -14.66 1.26
C LYS A 246 1.06 -14.03 2.24
N VAL A 247 1.65 -12.88 1.90
CA VAL A 247 2.55 -12.12 2.79
C VAL A 247 1.84 -11.73 4.09
N MET A 248 0.63 -11.14 4.00
CA MET A 248 -0.18 -10.77 5.18
C MET A 248 -0.53 -11.98 6.06
N ILE A 249 -0.98 -13.08 5.45
CA ILE A 249 -1.36 -14.30 6.18
C ILE A 249 -0.16 -14.86 6.94
N GLN A 250 1.02 -14.89 6.31
CA GLN A 250 2.24 -15.36 6.97
C GLN A 250 2.62 -14.47 8.15
N ALA A 251 2.65 -13.15 7.97
CA ALA A 251 2.94 -12.21 9.05
C ALA A 251 1.93 -12.29 10.20
N ARG A 252 0.64 -12.52 9.89
CA ARG A 252 -0.41 -12.77 10.89
C ARG A 252 -0.14 -14.04 11.71
N LYS A 253 0.20 -15.16 11.05
CA LYS A 253 0.52 -16.42 11.74
C LYS A 253 1.68 -16.23 12.72
N GLU A 254 2.74 -15.55 12.28
CA GLU A 254 3.89 -15.22 13.14
C GLU A 254 3.49 -14.28 14.29
N ALA A 255 2.62 -13.32 14.04
CA ALA A 255 2.12 -12.42 15.08
C ALA A 255 1.27 -13.12 16.15
N ILE A 256 0.33 -13.97 15.73
CA ILE A 256 -0.47 -14.81 16.62
C ILE A 256 0.46 -15.70 17.45
N SER A 257 1.41 -16.36 16.79
CA SER A 257 2.37 -17.22 17.47
C SER A 257 3.19 -16.48 18.52
N ARG A 258 3.51 -15.20 18.34
CA ARG A 258 4.25 -14.41 19.34
C ARG A 258 3.36 -13.95 20.49
N LEU A 259 2.13 -13.55 20.21
CA LEU A 259 1.21 -13.03 21.23
C LEU A 259 0.66 -14.12 22.15
N TYR A 260 0.48 -15.34 21.65
CA TYR A 260 -0.22 -16.41 22.39
C TYR A 260 0.68 -17.58 22.79
N ARG A 261 1.97 -17.60 22.45
CA ARG A 261 2.93 -18.62 22.94
C ARG A 261 3.32 -18.46 24.41
N SER A 262 2.94 -17.37 25.07
CA SER A 262 3.26 -17.10 26.48
C SER A 262 2.26 -17.68 27.48
N ASN A 263 1.22 -18.38 27.02
CA ASN A 263 0.10 -18.89 27.83
C ASN A 263 -0.01 -20.43 27.87
N GLU A 264 0.99 -21.16 27.38
CA GLU A 264 1.15 -22.62 27.52
C GLU A 264 2.40 -22.93 28.34
#